data_AF-A0AAW3W5Y2-F1
#
_entry.id   AF-A0AAW3W5Y2-F1
#
_cell.length_a   1.000
_cell.length_b   1.000
_cell.length_c   1.000
_cell.angle_alpha   90.00
_cell.angle_beta   90.00
_cell.angle_gamma   90.00
#
_symmetry.space_group_name_H-M   'P 1'
#
loop_
_entity.id
_entity.type
_entity.pdbx_description
1 polymer ?
#
loop_
_entity_poly.entity_id
_entity_poly.type
_entity_poly.pdbx_seq_one_letter_code
_entity_poly.pdbx_strand_id
1 'polypeptide(L)' 'MVKVLDEHANVKVDGKWITLKAVLVAKRGGKTVLYLDSEGNEILKEPLCRSQFKDLKLD' A
#
# COMPACT_ATOMS: atom_id res chain seq x y z
N MET A 1 -13.18 -2.79 -4.02
CA MET A 1 -12.95 -1.33 -4.19
C MET A 1 -11.48 -1.05 -3.97
N VAL A 2 -10.86 -0.26 -4.85
CA VAL A 2 -9.45 0.16 -4.76
C VAL A 2 -9.43 1.64 -4.35
N LYS A 3 -8.67 2.00 -3.31
CA LYS A 3 -8.51 3.39 -2.83
C LYS A 3 -7.02 3.70 -2.75
N VAL A 4 -6.56 4.76 -3.39
CA VAL A 4 -5.16 5.22 -3.25
C VAL A 4 -4.97 5.77 -1.84
N LEU A 5 -3.91 5.33 -1.16
CA LEU A 5 -3.58 5.78 0.20
C LEU A 5 -2.54 6.88 0.19
N ASP A 6 -1.50 6.67 -0.61
CA ASP A 6 -0.39 7.60 -0.78
C ASP A 6 0.19 7.41 -2.18
N GLU A 7 0.45 8.51 -2.87
CA GLU A 7 1.08 8.47 -4.19
C GLU A 7 2.61 8.35 -4.08
N HIS A 8 3.20 8.63 -2.91
CA HIS A 8 4.64 8.66 -2.67
C HIS A 8 5.03 8.00 -1.33
N ALA A 9 4.81 6.70 -1.23
CA ALA A 9 5.25 5.90 -0.10
C ALA A 9 6.73 5.50 -0.23
N ASN A 10 7.55 5.86 0.75
CA ASN A 10 8.94 5.41 0.83
C ASN A 10 9.01 4.05 1.52
N VAL A 11 9.44 3.02 0.77
CA VAL A 11 9.47 1.64 1.24
C VAL A 11 10.88 1.07 1.05
N LYS A 12 11.31 0.21 1.97
CA LYS A 12 12.61 -0.47 1.87
C LYS A 12 12.42 -1.84 1.22
N VAL A 13 12.91 -2.00 0.00
CA VAL A 13 12.86 -3.25 -0.78
C VAL A 13 14.30 -3.68 -1.05
N ASP A 14 14.65 -4.93 -0.70
CA ASP A 14 16.00 -5.49 -0.85
C ASP A 14 17.13 -4.60 -0.31
N GLY A 15 16.86 -3.94 0.82
CA GLY A 15 17.83 -3.06 1.47
C GLY A 15 17.88 -1.62 0.94
N LYS A 16 17.20 -1.32 -0.18
CA LYS A 16 17.17 0.01 -0.80
C LYS A 16 15.85 0.72 -0.53
N TRP A 17 15.92 2.02 -0.28
CA TRP A 17 14.73 2.86 -0.19
C TRP A 17 14.27 3.25 -1.59
N ILE A 18 13.01 2.97 -1.89
CA ILE A 18 12.37 3.33 -3.15
C ILE A 18 11.03 4.00 -2.86
N THR A 19 10.64 4.94 -3.71
CA THR A 19 9.35 5.62 -3.64
C THR A 19 8.37 4.91 -4.56
N LEU A 20 7.25 4.47 -3.99
CA LEU A 20 6.21 3.69 -4.66
C LEU A 20 4.84 4.31 -4.41
N LYS A 21 3.85 3.95 -5.23
CA LYS A 21 2.45 4.29 -4.99
C LYS A 21 1.81 3.26 -4.08
N ALA A 22 1.28 3.68 -2.93
CA ALA A 22 0.56 2.81 -2.01
C ALA A 22 -0.96 2.85 -2.27
N VAL A 23 -1.54 1.69 -2.57
CA VAL A 23 -2.98 1.55 -2.79
C VAL A 23 -3.60 0.53 -1.85
N LEU A 24 -4.74 0.86 -1.29
CA LEU A 24 -5.56 -0.04 -0.52
C LEU A 24 -6.50 -0.80 -1.43
N VAL A 25 -6.47 -2.12 -1.30
CA VAL A 25 -7.39 -3.01 -1.99
C VAL A 25 -8.22 -3.75 -0.96
N ALA A 26 -9.54 -3.58 -1.02
CA ALA A 26 -10.48 -4.41 -0.28
C ALA A 26 -10.84 -5.65 -1.11
N LYS A 27 -10.52 -6.84 -0.58
CA LYS A 27 -10.88 -8.15 -1.16
C LYS A 27 -11.78 -8.92 -0.19
N ARG A 28 -12.44 -9.97 -0.67
CA ARG A 28 -13.23 -10.88 0.18
C ARG A 28 -12.27 -11.54 1.19
N GLY A 29 -12.34 -11.14 2.46
CA GLY A 29 -11.44 -11.60 3.52
C GLY A 29 -10.54 -10.54 4.16
N GLY A 30 -10.50 -9.30 3.67
CA GLY A 30 -9.77 -8.22 4.34
C GLY A 30 -9.38 -7.04 3.46
N LYS A 31 -8.61 -6.12 4.05
CA LYS A 31 -7.98 -4.97 3.37
C LYS A 31 -6.46 -5.21 3.30
N THR A 32 -5.86 -4.95 2.16
CA THR A 32 -4.41 -5.15 1.89
C THR A 32 -3.86 -3.89 1.25
N VAL A 33 -2.61 -3.53 1.57
CA VAL A 33 -1.88 -2.47 0.86
C VAL A 33 -1.04 -3.11 -0.23
N LEU A 34 -1.14 -2.57 -1.45
CA LEU A 34 -0.22 -2.87 -2.54
C LEU A 34 0.67 -1.65 -2.75
N TYR A 35 1.96 -1.90 -2.94
CA TYR A 35 2.93 -0.89 -3.34
C TYR A 35 3.27 -1.12 -4.81
N LEU A 36 2.96 -0.12 -5.63
CA LEU A 36 3.10 -0.16 -7.07
C LEU A 36 4.26 0.73 -7.53
N ASP A 37 4.99 0.32 -8.56
CA ASP A 37 5.96 1.18 -9.23
C ASP A 37 5.29 2.26 -10.10
N SER A 38 6.09 3.05 -10.80
CA SER A 38 5.62 4.11 -11.71
C SER A 38 4.85 3.60 -12.93
N GLU A 39 5.02 2.33 -13.29
CA GLU A 39 4.32 1.68 -14.41
C GLU A 39 3.03 0.99 -13.93
N GLY A 40 2.80 0.92 -12.62
CA GLY A 40 1.64 0.30 -11.99
C GLY A 40 1.83 -1.19 -11.65
N ASN A 41 3.06 -1.71 -11.72
CA ASN A 41 3.35 -3.10 -11.35
C ASN A 41 3.43 -3.26 -9.84
N GLU A 42 2.89 -4.37 -9.32
CA GLU A 42 2.96 -4.71 -7.90
C GLU A 42 4.39 -5.13 -7.51
N ILE A 43 5.01 -4.36 -6.61
CA ILE A 43 6.35 -4.64 -6.07
C ILE A 43 6.25 -5.36 -4.73
N LEU A 44 5.32 -4.93 -3.87
CA LEU A 44 5.15 -5.47 -2.53
C LEU A 44 3.66 -5.46 -2.14
N LYS A 45 3.26 -6.43 -1.32
CA LYS A 45 1.95 -6.45 -0.66
C LYS A 45 2.11 -6.70 0.82
N GLU A 46 1.37 -5.94 1.63
CA GLU A 46 1.32 -6.14 3.07
C GLU A 46 -0.13 -6.19 3.56
N PRO A 47 -0.48 -7.13 4.46
CA PRO A 47 -1.77 -7.10 5.12
C PRO A 47 -1.90 -5.78 5.89
N LEU A 48 -3.04 -5.11 5.78
CA LEU A 48 -3.22 -3.82 6.43
C LEU A 48 -3.30 -4.01 7.95
N CYS A 49 -2.17 -3.84 8.65
CA CYS A 49 -2.16 -3.75 10.10
C CYS A 49 -2.81 -2.43 10.52
N ARG A 50 -3.90 -2.50 11.29
CA ARG A 50 -4.65 -1.33 11.78
C ARG A 50 -3.79 -0.27 12.49
N SER A 51 -2.60 -0.64 12.98
CA SER A 51 -1.65 0.25 13.66
C SER A 51 -0.85 1.18 12.73
N GLN A 52 -0.59 0.80 11.48
CA GLN A 52 0.26 1.59 10.57
C GLN A 52 -0.46 2.79 9.95
N PHE A 53 -1.79 2.76 9.92
CA PHE A 53 -2.61 3.77 9.24
C PHE A 53 -3.68 4.33 10.19
N LYS A 54 -3.29 4.67 11.42
CA LYS A 54 -4.21 5.10 12.51
C LYS A 54 -5.19 6.22 12.10
N ASP A 55 -4.81 7.08 11.15
CA ASP A 55 -5.65 8.20 10.68
C ASP A 55 -6.41 7.92 9.38
N LEU A 56 -6.23 6.73 8.81
CA LEU A 56 -6.88 6.39 7.57
C LEU A 56 -8.33 5.99 7.85
N LYS A 57 -9.25 6.93 7.64
CA LYS A 57 -10.69 6.65 7.62
C LYS A 57 -11.00 5.72 6.45
N LEU A 58 -11.11 4.46 6.82
CA LEU A 58 -11.47 3.34 6.00
C LEU A 58 -12.99 3.18 6.07
N ASP A 59 -13.72 4.14 5.50
CA ASP A 59 -15.16 4.00 5.25
C ASP A 59 -15.51 2.63 4.64
#